data_AF-A0A537IKI3-F1
#
_entry.id   AF-A0A537IKI3-F1
#
_cell.length_a   1.000
_cell.length_b   1.000
_cell.length_c   1.000
_cell.angle_alpha   90.00
_cell.angle_beta   90.00
_cell.angle_gamma   90.00
#
_symmetry.space_group_name_H-M   'P 1'
#
loop_
_entity.id
_entity.type
_entity.pdbx_description
1 polymer ?
#
loop_
_entity_poly.entity_id
_entity_poly.type
_entity_poly.pdbx_seq_one_letter_code
_entity_poly.pdbx_strand_id
1 'polypeptide(L)'
;MQAVIQPNDLLTLLLILATAVILGRLLAPYITSIFTSAPNRIDRIVAPIENRIYRLLGVDPNRGMGWREYFLSALIVNIFQMSLAFIIFVFQNILPLNPQGFPGLNLDLAFMQVISFATNTNLQHYNGEGVCSNLPNCPSLSPMPGLSYLSQMTAVQFLQFTSATTGLCVAVAMVRGFVSRSQNMGNFYTDFVRSLTRLFLPLCFVAALIFVGLGVPQTIGGYQTVTTVEGATQTILVGPVA
;
A
#
# COMPACT_ATOMS: atom_id res chain seq x y z
N MET A 1 -21.52 -31.00 13.28
CA MET A 1 -20.04 -30.95 13.21
C MET A 1 -19.60 -29.87 14.20
N GLN A 2 -19.27 -30.24 15.43
CA GLN A 2 -18.74 -29.28 16.41
C GLN A 2 -17.23 -29.16 16.15
N ALA A 3 -16.78 -28.00 15.68
CA ALA A 3 -15.35 -27.72 15.57
C ALA A 3 -14.78 -27.62 17.00
N VAL A 4 -14.23 -28.73 17.50
CA VAL A 4 -13.44 -28.71 18.74
C VAL A 4 -12.15 -27.96 18.39
N ILE A 5 -11.99 -26.75 18.93
CA ILE A 5 -10.76 -25.96 18.76
C ILE A 5 -9.61 -26.80 19.30
N GLN A 6 -8.63 -27.13 18.45
CA GLN A 6 -7.48 -27.88 18.92
C GLN A 6 -6.64 -27.00 19.85
N PRO A 7 -5.97 -27.56 20.88
CA PRO A 7 -5.12 -26.77 21.78
C PRO A 7 -4.06 -25.94 21.05
N ASN A 8 -3.55 -26.44 19.91
CA ASN A 8 -2.58 -25.72 19.08
C ASN A 8 -3.19 -24.51 18.36
N ASP A 9 -4.45 -24.60 17.92
CA ASP A 9 -5.18 -23.49 17.31
C ASP A 9 -5.43 -22.38 18.34
N LEU A 10 -5.80 -22.78 19.56
CA LEU A 10 -5.98 -21.84 20.67
C LEU A 10 -4.68 -21.14 21.03
N LEU A 11 -3.57 -21.88 21.13
CA LEU A 11 -2.25 -21.31 21.41
C LEU A 11 -1.83 -20.32 20.30
N THR A 12 -2.02 -20.68 19.04
CA THR A 12 -1.71 -19.82 17.88
C THR A 12 -2.52 -18.53 17.93
N LEU A 13 -3.83 -18.63 18.21
CA LEU A 13 -4.71 -17.47 18.36
C LEU A 13 -4.24 -16.54 19.50
N LEU A 14 -3.92 -17.12 20.66
CA LEU A 14 -3.42 -16.34 21.80
C LEU A 14 -2.10 -15.64 21.48
N LEU A 15 -1.18 -16.32 20.79
CA LEU A 15 0.10 -15.73 20.37
C LEU A 15 -0.10 -14.57 19.38
N ILE A 16 -0.98 -14.72 18.39
CA ILE A 16 -1.29 -13.65 17.43
C ILE A 16 -1.88 -12.43 18.16
N LEU A 17 -2.87 -12.63 19.03
CA LEU A 17 -3.51 -11.55 19.78
C LEU A 17 -2.54 -10.87 20.75
N ALA A 18 -1.77 -11.65 21.51
CA ALA A 18 -0.77 -11.13 22.43
C ALA A 18 0.29 -10.30 21.69
N THR A 19 0.79 -10.80 20.57
CA THR A 19 1.78 -10.10 19.75
C THR A 19 1.21 -8.79 19.20
N ALA A 20 -0.02 -8.81 18.67
CA ALA A 20 -0.68 -7.60 18.17
C ALA A 20 -0.86 -6.53 19.25
N VAL A 21 -1.30 -6.92 20.46
CA VAL A 21 -1.48 -6.00 21.59
C VAL A 21 -0.14 -5.43 22.07
N ILE A 22 0.88 -6.29 22.21
CA ILE A 22 2.22 -5.87 22.65
C ILE A 22 2.83 -4.90 21.64
N LEU A 23 2.86 -5.26 20.35
CA LEU A 23 3.42 -4.41 19.31
C LEU A 23 2.63 -3.10 19.17
N GLY A 24 1.29 -3.17 19.21
CA GLY A 24 0.44 -1.97 19.18
C GLY A 24 0.75 -1.03 20.34
N ARG A 25 0.91 -1.55 21.56
CA ARG A 25 1.27 -0.75 22.73
C ARG A 25 2.67 -0.16 22.63
N LEU A 26 3.64 -0.90 22.09
CA LEU A 26 5.01 -0.41 21.89
C LEU A 26 5.09 0.70 20.83
N LEU A 27 4.29 0.58 19.77
CA LEU A 27 4.28 1.53 18.66
C LEU A 27 3.44 2.79 18.94
N ALA A 28 2.43 2.69 19.80
CA ALA A 28 1.51 3.79 20.10
C ALA A 28 2.20 5.10 20.52
N PRO A 29 3.17 5.14 21.47
CA PRO A 29 3.84 6.39 21.85
C PRO A 29 4.55 7.07 20.68
N TYR A 30 5.15 6.27 19.78
CA TYR A 30 5.82 6.77 18.59
C TYR A 30 4.80 7.38 17.61
N ILE A 31 3.71 6.67 17.32
CA ILE A 31 2.62 7.18 16.47
C ILE A 31 2.04 8.47 17.05
N THR A 32 1.76 8.52 18.36
CA THR A 32 1.27 9.72 19.01
C THR A 32 2.25 10.89 18.88
N SER A 33 3.56 10.65 19.01
CA SER A 33 4.58 11.69 18.85
C SER A 33 4.58 12.32 17.44
N ILE A 34 4.33 11.53 16.40
CA ILE A 34 4.27 12.01 15.00
C ILE A 34 3.14 13.03 14.82
N PHE A 35 1.96 12.73 15.38
CA PHE A 35 0.74 13.51 15.16
C PHE A 35 0.50 14.62 16.18
N THR A 36 1.28 14.66 17.26
CA THR A 36 1.26 15.76 18.26
C THR A 36 2.36 16.79 18.03
N SER A 37 3.22 16.60 17.01
CA SER A 37 4.39 17.44 16.73
C SER A 37 5.34 17.57 17.93
N ALA A 38 5.39 16.55 18.79
CA ALA A 38 6.36 16.50 19.87
C ALA A 38 7.78 16.37 19.27
N PRO A 39 8.80 17.03 19.86
CA PRO A 39 10.17 16.91 19.38
C PRO A 39 10.61 15.45 19.33
N ASN A 40 11.05 14.98 18.16
CA ASN A 40 11.46 13.61 17.94
C ASN A 40 12.92 13.56 17.49
N ARG A 41 13.68 12.55 17.94
CA ARG A 41 15.09 12.36 17.54
C ARG A 41 15.25 12.21 16.02
N ILE A 42 14.22 11.68 15.35
CA ILE A 42 14.21 11.45 13.91
C ILE A 42 14.00 12.74 13.11
N ASP A 43 13.53 13.83 13.75
CA ASP A 43 13.27 15.12 13.08
C ASP A 43 14.51 15.64 12.37
N ARG A 44 15.70 15.45 12.94
CA ARG A 44 16.96 15.92 12.34
C ARG A 44 17.21 15.34 10.95
N ILE A 45 16.75 14.12 10.70
CA ILE A 45 16.97 13.39 9.44
C ILE A 45 15.78 13.62 8.49
N VAL A 46 14.55 13.50 9.01
CA VAL A 46 13.36 13.44 8.16
C VAL A 46 12.73 14.81 7.92
N ALA A 47 12.81 15.75 8.87
CA ALA A 47 12.23 17.09 8.71
C ALA A 47 12.78 17.89 7.51
N PRO A 48 14.09 17.83 7.15
CA PRO A 48 14.58 18.48 5.95
C PRO A 48 13.92 17.96 4.66
N ILE A 49 13.62 16.66 4.61
CA ILE A 49 12.94 16.02 3.47
C ILE A 49 11.48 16.48 3.42
N GLU A 50 10.77 16.40 4.56
CA GLU A 50 9.38 16.85 4.68
C GLU A 50 9.23 18.33 4.32
N ASN A 51 10.11 19.19 4.83
CA ASN A 51 10.09 20.63 4.54
C ASN A 51 10.36 20.96 3.06
N ARG A 52 11.08 20.10 2.34
CA ARG A 52 11.22 20.24 0.88
C ARG A 52 9.94 19.83 0.17
N ILE A 53 9.31 18.72 0.58
CA ILE A 53 8.02 18.29 0.04
C ILE A 53 6.96 19.38 0.25
N TYR A 54 6.86 19.92 1.46
CA TYR A 54 5.91 21.00 1.77
C TYR A 54 6.16 22.24 0.91
N ARG A 55 7.41 22.65 0.73
CA ARG A 55 7.76 23.79 -0.13
C ARG A 55 7.41 23.56 -1.60
N LEU A 56 7.67 22.36 -2.14
CA LEU A 56 7.32 22.02 -3.52
C LEU A 56 5.81 21.97 -3.76
N LEU A 57 5.05 21.55 -2.74
CA LEU A 57 3.59 21.49 -2.81
C LEU A 57 2.91 22.79 -2.40
N GLY A 58 3.65 23.82 -1.98
CA GLY A 58 3.09 25.08 -1.46
C GLY A 58 2.29 24.90 -0.16
N VAL A 59 2.57 23.86 0.62
CA VAL A 59 1.88 23.54 1.87
C VAL A 59 2.56 24.28 3.03
N ASP A 60 1.78 25.05 3.79
CA ASP A 60 2.21 25.55 5.10
C ASP A 60 1.85 24.51 6.19
N PRO A 61 2.83 23.84 6.81
CA PRO A 61 2.56 22.81 7.82
C PRO A 61 2.04 23.37 9.16
N ASN A 62 2.15 24.68 9.40
CA ASN A 62 1.67 25.30 10.64
C ASN A 62 0.21 25.74 10.55
N ARG A 63 -0.37 25.77 9.36
CA ARG A 63 -1.76 26.15 9.14
C ARG A 63 -2.70 25.00 9.50
N GLY A 64 -3.54 25.20 10.51
CA GLY A 64 -4.62 24.29 10.87
C GLY A 64 -5.80 24.35 9.88
N MET A 65 -6.49 23.23 9.73
CA MET A 65 -7.66 23.05 8.86
C MET A 65 -8.90 22.72 9.69
N GLY A 66 -10.04 23.29 9.27
CA GLY A 66 -11.35 22.83 9.73
C GLY A 66 -11.72 21.46 9.17
N TRP A 67 -12.74 20.79 9.73
CA TRP A 67 -13.17 19.47 9.26
C TRP A 67 -13.52 19.42 7.77
N ARG A 68 -14.18 20.47 7.24
CA ARG A 68 -14.55 20.57 5.82
C ARG A 68 -13.33 20.60 4.93
N GLU A 69 -12.38 21.45 5.28
CA GLU A 69 -11.14 21.62 4.52
C GLU A 69 -10.28 20.36 4.58
N TYR A 70 -10.18 19.74 5.75
CA TYR A 70 -9.46 18.48 5.93
C TYR A 70 -10.07 17.36 5.07
N PHE A 71 -11.40 17.20 5.10
CA PHE A 71 -12.12 16.23 4.30
C PHE A 71 -11.96 16.46 2.79
N LEU A 72 -12.14 17.70 2.33
CA LEU A 72 -11.98 18.04 0.92
C LEU A 72 -10.54 17.83 0.44
N SER A 73 -9.55 18.16 1.27
CA SER A 73 -8.13 17.89 0.97
C SER A 73 -7.88 16.39 0.78
N ALA A 74 -8.41 15.56 1.68
CA ALA A 74 -8.32 14.11 1.58
C ALA A 74 -8.99 13.57 0.30
N LEU A 75 -10.20 14.06 -0.01
CA LEU A 75 -10.95 13.65 -1.18
C LEU A 75 -10.21 14.00 -2.48
N ILE A 76 -9.71 15.23 -2.61
CA ILE A 76 -8.99 15.70 -3.80
C ILE A 76 -7.71 14.86 -4.01
N VAL A 77 -6.96 14.60 -2.95
CA VAL A 77 -5.74 13.79 -3.03
C VAL A 77 -6.05 12.36 -3.48
N ASN A 78 -7.10 11.74 -2.95
CA ASN A 78 -7.48 10.38 -3.36
C ASN A 78 -7.97 10.33 -4.81
N ILE A 79 -8.80 11.28 -5.26
CA ILE A 79 -9.25 11.36 -6.65
C ILE A 79 -8.08 11.53 -7.61
N PHE A 80 -7.10 12.36 -7.26
CA PHE A 80 -5.88 12.55 -8.06
C PHE A 80 -5.08 11.25 -8.18
N GLN A 81 -4.82 10.57 -7.05
CA GLN A 81 -4.09 9.30 -7.02
C GLN A 81 -4.80 8.20 -7.82
N MET A 82 -6.13 8.13 -7.69
CA MET A 82 -6.97 7.23 -8.46
C MET A 82 -6.85 7.48 -9.96
N SER A 83 -6.91 8.74 -10.37
CA SER A 83 -6.81 9.14 -11.78
C SER A 83 -5.45 8.77 -12.36
N LEU A 84 -4.36 8.97 -11.61
CA LEU A 84 -3.02 8.55 -12.01
C LEU A 84 -2.93 7.02 -12.19
N ALA A 85 -3.41 6.25 -11.22
CA ALA A 85 -3.43 4.79 -11.30
C ALA A 85 -4.30 4.27 -12.46
N PHE A 86 -5.43 4.93 -12.72
CA PHE A 86 -6.32 4.59 -13.85
C PHE A 86 -5.59 4.73 -15.18
N ILE A 87 -4.90 5.85 -15.40
CA ILE A 87 -4.08 6.09 -16.60
C ILE A 87 -3.00 5.00 -16.71
N ILE A 88 -2.32 4.66 -15.62
CA ILE A 88 -1.29 3.61 -15.62
C ILE A 88 -1.86 2.25 -16.05
N PHE A 89 -3.03 1.85 -15.53
CA PHE A 89 -3.64 0.56 -15.88
C PHE A 89 -4.11 0.51 -17.33
N VAL A 90 -4.72 1.58 -17.83
CA VAL A 90 -5.21 1.63 -19.21
C VAL A 90 -4.06 1.63 -20.22
N PHE A 91 -2.96 2.31 -19.91
CA PHE A 91 -1.82 2.47 -20.81
C PHE A 91 -0.62 1.58 -20.47
N GLN A 92 -0.77 0.54 -19.64
CA GLN A 92 0.36 -0.30 -19.20
C GLN A 92 1.12 -0.97 -20.35
N ASN A 93 0.49 -1.12 -21.52
CA ASN A 93 1.10 -1.72 -22.70
C ASN A 93 2.23 -0.87 -23.32
N ILE A 94 2.17 0.46 -23.16
CA ILE A 94 3.18 1.39 -23.69
C ILE A 94 4.17 1.86 -22.63
N LEU A 95 3.92 1.55 -21.36
CA LEU A 95 4.77 1.93 -20.24
C LEU A 95 5.95 0.94 -20.08
N PRO A 96 7.09 1.39 -19.54
CA PRO A 96 8.25 0.52 -19.32
C PRO A 96 7.98 -0.53 -18.24
N LEU A 97 8.93 -1.46 -18.05
CA LEU A 97 8.83 -2.56 -17.08
C LEU A 97 7.60 -3.46 -17.29
N ASN A 98 7.35 -3.77 -18.56
CA ASN A 98 6.37 -4.77 -19.00
C ASN A 98 7.06 -5.88 -19.81
N PRO A 99 7.95 -6.69 -19.19
CA PRO A 99 8.72 -7.70 -19.93
C PRO A 99 7.85 -8.78 -20.58
N GLN A 100 6.62 -8.98 -20.07
CA GLN A 100 5.64 -9.93 -20.60
C GLN A 100 4.75 -9.33 -21.70
N GLY A 101 4.83 -8.03 -21.94
CA GLY A 101 4.03 -7.35 -22.97
C GLY A 101 2.52 -7.38 -22.70
N PHE A 102 2.09 -7.29 -21.44
CA PHE A 102 0.67 -7.28 -21.11
C PHE A 102 -0.06 -6.09 -21.75
N PRO A 103 -1.29 -6.29 -22.26
CA PRO A 103 -2.09 -5.21 -22.81
C PRO A 103 -2.61 -4.27 -21.70
N GLY A 104 -3.08 -3.10 -22.10
CA GLY A 104 -3.87 -2.21 -21.25
C GLY A 104 -5.09 -2.92 -20.66
N LEU A 105 -5.46 -2.59 -19.42
CA LEU A 105 -6.72 -3.06 -18.86
C LEU A 105 -7.91 -2.40 -19.59
N ASN A 106 -9.01 -3.14 -19.72
CA ASN A 106 -10.28 -2.55 -20.14
C ASN A 106 -10.72 -1.47 -19.13
N LEU A 107 -11.45 -0.45 -19.61
CA LEU A 107 -11.80 0.73 -18.80
C LEU A 107 -12.62 0.38 -17.54
N ASP A 108 -13.54 -0.58 -17.65
CA ASP A 108 -14.36 -1.08 -16.55
C ASP A 108 -13.52 -1.76 -15.47
N LEU A 109 -12.60 -2.63 -15.87
CA LEU A 109 -11.69 -3.30 -14.95
C LEU A 109 -10.69 -2.33 -14.31
N ALA A 110 -10.11 -1.42 -15.10
CA ALA A 110 -9.22 -0.38 -14.59
C ALA A 110 -9.94 0.49 -13.54
N PHE A 111 -11.19 0.88 -13.80
CA PHE A 111 -11.99 1.67 -12.87
C PHE A 111 -12.29 0.91 -11.58
N MET A 112 -12.77 -0.34 -11.68
CA MET A 112 -12.99 -1.18 -10.50
C MET A 112 -11.71 -1.35 -9.68
N GLN A 113 -10.58 -1.60 -10.33
CA GLN A 113 -9.34 -1.90 -9.64
C GLN A 113 -8.77 -0.68 -8.92
N VAL A 114 -8.88 0.50 -9.54
CA VAL A 114 -8.50 1.77 -8.91
C VAL A 114 -9.36 2.06 -7.69
N ILE A 115 -10.69 1.90 -7.78
CA ILE A 115 -11.58 2.07 -6.63
C ILE A 115 -11.19 1.09 -5.53
N SER A 116 -11.03 -0.19 -5.88
CA SER A 116 -10.70 -1.25 -4.93
C SER A 116 -9.44 -0.95 -4.10
N PHE A 117 -8.36 -0.48 -4.75
CA PHE A 117 -7.13 -0.12 -4.03
C PHE A 117 -7.24 1.22 -3.30
N ALA A 118 -7.91 2.21 -3.87
CA ALA A 118 -8.09 3.52 -3.23
C ALA A 118 -9.00 3.47 -2.00
N THR A 119 -9.95 2.54 -1.95
CA THR A 119 -10.79 2.27 -0.77
C THR A 119 -10.15 1.30 0.21
N ASN A 120 -8.89 0.89 -0.03
CA ASN A 120 -8.17 -0.08 0.81
C ASN A 120 -8.87 -1.46 0.89
N THR A 121 -9.69 -1.80 -0.10
CA THR A 121 -10.42 -3.07 -0.18
C THR A 121 -9.56 -4.16 -0.79
N ASN A 122 -8.72 -3.79 -1.77
CA ASN A 122 -7.76 -4.67 -2.44
C ASN A 122 -8.38 -5.93 -3.05
N LEU A 123 -9.66 -5.87 -3.43
CA LEU A 123 -10.33 -6.88 -4.24
C LEU A 123 -9.73 -6.89 -5.66
N GLN A 124 -9.44 -8.09 -6.17
CA GLN A 124 -8.69 -8.29 -7.42
C GLN A 124 -9.51 -9.11 -8.41
N HIS A 125 -9.75 -8.55 -9.59
CA HIS A 125 -10.33 -9.26 -10.74
C HIS A 125 -9.29 -9.40 -11.88
N TYR A 126 -8.02 -9.50 -11.50
CA TYR A 126 -6.89 -9.69 -12.39
C TYR A 126 -5.95 -10.73 -11.77
N ASN A 127 -4.99 -11.23 -12.53
CA ASN A 127 -3.94 -12.08 -12.00
C ASN A 127 -2.62 -11.29 -12.08
N GLY A 128 -2.04 -10.94 -10.93
CA GLY A 128 -0.89 -10.02 -10.91
C GLY A 128 0.34 -10.64 -11.54
N GLU A 129 0.50 -11.94 -11.37
CA GLU A 129 1.69 -12.68 -11.73
C GLU A 129 1.69 -13.09 -13.19
N GLY A 130 0.56 -13.10 -13.91
CA GLY A 130 0.49 -13.41 -15.35
C GLY A 130 -0.89 -13.43 -15.98
N VAL A 131 -0.97 -13.62 -17.30
CA VAL A 131 -2.27 -13.86 -17.96
C VAL A 131 -2.74 -15.27 -17.59
N CYS A 132 -3.93 -15.34 -16.98
CA CYS A 132 -4.52 -16.58 -16.49
C CYS A 132 -4.60 -17.68 -17.57
N SER A 133 -4.85 -17.35 -18.85
CA SER A 133 -4.86 -18.32 -19.95
C SER A 133 -3.53 -19.07 -20.15
N ASN A 134 -2.42 -18.54 -19.64
CA ASN A 134 -1.08 -19.10 -19.79
C ASN A 134 -0.60 -19.82 -18.51
N LEU A 135 -1.43 -19.92 -17.47
CA LEU A 135 -1.09 -20.56 -16.19
C LEU A 135 -1.76 -21.94 -16.04
N PRO A 136 -1.03 -22.97 -15.57
CA PRO A 136 -1.62 -24.25 -15.20
C PRO A 136 -2.56 -24.00 -14.00
N ASN A 137 -3.82 -24.43 -14.09
CA ASN A 137 -4.90 -24.28 -13.09
C ASN A 137 -5.80 -23.04 -13.19
N CYS A 138 -5.74 -22.29 -14.29
CA CYS A 138 -6.64 -21.15 -14.47
C CYS A 138 -7.98 -21.55 -15.12
N PRO A 139 -9.15 -21.16 -14.56
CA PRO A 139 -10.44 -21.48 -15.15
C PRO A 139 -10.57 -20.92 -16.57
N SER A 140 -11.02 -21.75 -17.51
CA SER A 140 -11.22 -21.37 -18.93
C SER A 140 -12.33 -20.34 -19.15
N LEU A 141 -13.07 -19.96 -18.11
CA LEU A 141 -14.26 -19.13 -18.23
C LEU A 141 -13.99 -17.63 -18.43
N SER A 142 -12.79 -17.11 -18.16
CA SER A 142 -12.42 -15.72 -18.52
C SER A 142 -10.89 -15.53 -18.47
N PRO A 143 -10.25 -14.98 -19.52
CA PRO A 143 -8.86 -14.58 -19.43
C PRO A 143 -8.72 -13.39 -18.48
N MET A 144 -8.28 -13.65 -17.24
CA MET A 144 -7.92 -12.57 -16.31
C MET A 144 -6.61 -11.94 -16.78
N PRO A 145 -6.56 -10.61 -16.96
CA PRO A 145 -5.38 -9.93 -17.48
C PRO A 145 -4.25 -9.91 -16.46
N GLY A 146 -3.03 -9.85 -16.98
CA GLY A 146 -1.81 -9.61 -16.22
C GLY A 146 -1.61 -8.13 -15.87
N LEU A 147 -0.79 -7.86 -14.85
CA LEU A 147 -0.27 -6.51 -14.58
C LEU A 147 1.23 -6.44 -14.83
N SER A 148 1.66 -5.41 -15.55
CA SER A 148 3.07 -5.06 -15.72
C SER A 148 3.71 -4.77 -14.36
N TYR A 149 5.03 -4.95 -14.25
CA TYR A 149 5.74 -4.63 -13.01
C TYR A 149 5.63 -3.16 -12.65
N LEU A 150 5.60 -2.26 -13.66
CA LEU A 150 5.32 -0.84 -13.40
C LEU A 150 3.94 -0.65 -12.78
N SER A 151 2.89 -1.24 -13.35
CA SER A 151 1.53 -1.13 -12.78
C SER A 151 1.46 -1.66 -11.35
N GLN A 152 2.13 -2.78 -11.05
CA GLN A 152 2.18 -3.31 -9.69
C GLN A 152 2.88 -2.34 -8.73
N MET A 153 4.02 -1.76 -9.11
CA MET A 153 4.77 -0.86 -8.23
C MET A 153 4.11 0.51 -8.08
N THR A 154 3.70 1.13 -9.19
CA THR A 154 3.33 2.56 -9.21
C THR A 154 1.83 2.81 -9.21
N ALA A 155 0.99 1.79 -9.41
CA ALA A 155 -0.45 1.90 -9.25
C ALA A 155 -0.94 1.07 -8.06
N VAL A 156 -0.65 -0.24 -8.04
CA VAL A 156 -1.14 -1.14 -6.99
C VAL A 156 -0.53 -0.82 -5.63
N GLN A 157 0.79 -1.00 -5.48
CA GLN A 157 1.49 -0.76 -4.22
C GLN A 157 1.34 0.72 -3.80
N PHE A 158 1.46 1.65 -4.75
CA PHE A 158 1.19 3.07 -4.51
C PHE A 158 -0.16 3.32 -3.84
N LEU A 159 -1.27 2.83 -4.41
CA LEU A 159 -2.60 3.03 -3.85
C LEU A 159 -2.81 2.28 -2.53
N GLN A 160 -2.21 1.10 -2.34
CA GLN A 160 -2.27 0.39 -1.06
C GLN A 160 -1.63 1.18 0.08
N PHE A 161 -0.51 1.88 -0.19
CA PHE A 161 0.13 2.76 0.79
C PHE A 161 -0.70 4.02 1.05
N THR A 162 -1.17 4.68 -0.01
CA THR A 162 -1.84 5.97 0.14
C THR A 162 -3.26 5.85 0.69
N SER A 163 -3.98 4.77 0.41
CA SER A 163 -5.30 4.51 0.97
C SER A 163 -5.23 4.20 2.48
N ALA A 164 -4.30 3.35 2.90
CA ALA A 164 -4.01 3.09 4.31
C ALA A 164 -3.59 4.38 5.04
N THR A 165 -2.78 5.21 4.39
CA THR A 165 -2.37 6.52 4.92
C THR A 165 -3.55 7.45 5.09
N THR A 166 -4.43 7.56 4.11
CA THR A 166 -5.65 8.38 4.21
C THR A 166 -6.50 7.91 5.39
N GLY A 167 -6.70 6.59 5.56
CA GLY A 167 -7.44 6.02 6.68
C GLY A 167 -6.86 6.41 8.04
N LEU A 168 -5.53 6.32 8.19
CA LEU A 168 -4.83 6.77 9.40
C LEU A 168 -5.02 8.27 9.66
N CYS A 169 -4.86 9.11 8.64
CA CYS A 169 -5.06 10.55 8.75
C CYS A 169 -6.47 10.92 9.20
N VAL A 170 -7.50 10.24 8.69
CA VAL A 170 -8.90 10.46 9.09
C VAL A 170 -9.13 10.00 10.54
N ALA A 171 -8.59 8.85 10.93
CA ALA A 171 -8.69 8.36 12.32
C ALA A 171 -8.02 9.33 13.30
N VAL A 172 -6.84 9.85 12.97
CA VAL A 172 -6.13 10.85 13.79
C VAL A 172 -6.92 12.15 13.89
N ALA A 173 -7.46 12.65 12.78
CA ALA A 173 -8.29 13.86 12.79
C ALA A 173 -9.53 13.68 13.68
N MET A 174 -10.18 12.53 13.61
CA MET A 174 -11.31 12.18 14.49
C MET A 174 -10.92 12.19 15.97
N VAL A 175 -9.79 11.56 16.32
CA VAL A 175 -9.25 11.59 17.69
C VAL A 175 -8.96 13.02 18.16
N ARG A 176 -8.34 13.85 17.31
CA ARG A 176 -8.10 15.27 17.63
C ARG A 176 -9.39 16.06 17.83
N GLY A 177 -10.43 15.76 17.06
CA GLY A 177 -11.75 16.36 17.23
C GLY A 177 -12.35 16.06 18.62
N PHE A 178 -12.20 14.83 19.11
CA PHE A 178 -12.67 14.46 20.45
C PHE A 178 -11.84 15.08 21.58
N VAL A 179 -10.51 15.13 21.42
CA VAL A 179 -9.60 15.61 22.47
C VAL A 179 -9.57 17.14 22.57
N SER A 180 -9.43 17.84 21.45
CA SER A 180 -9.16 19.30 21.45
C SER A 180 -10.38 20.16 21.74
N ARG A 181 -11.61 19.61 21.59
CA ARG A 181 -12.88 20.36 21.57
C ARG A 181 -12.83 21.61 20.65
N SER A 182 -11.94 21.60 19.65
CA SER A 182 -11.70 22.69 18.73
C SER A 182 -12.15 22.32 17.32
N GLN A 183 -12.37 23.33 16.47
CA GLN A 183 -12.64 23.10 15.06
C GLN A 183 -11.39 22.74 14.25
N ASN A 184 -10.20 22.78 14.85
CA ASN A 184 -8.93 22.50 14.19
C ASN A 184 -8.63 20.99 14.22
N MET A 185 -8.65 20.37 13.04
CA MET A 185 -8.36 18.94 12.86
C MET A 185 -6.88 18.66 12.56
N GLY A 186 -6.03 19.70 12.55
CA GLY A 186 -4.65 19.63 12.09
C GLY A 186 -4.55 19.97 10.61
N ASN A 187 -3.61 19.36 9.88
CA ASN A 187 -3.36 19.66 8.48
C ASN A 187 -3.20 18.35 7.70
N PHE A 188 -4.15 18.06 6.80
CA PHE A 188 -4.21 16.78 6.10
C PHE A 188 -2.90 16.47 5.36
N TYR A 189 -2.34 17.43 4.63
CA TYR A 189 -1.09 17.22 3.87
C TYR A 189 0.09 16.93 4.79
N THR A 190 0.16 17.60 5.95
CA THR A 190 1.20 17.35 6.94
C THR A 190 1.07 15.96 7.53
N ASP A 191 -0.13 15.57 7.94
CA ASP A 191 -0.44 14.25 8.49
C ASP A 191 -0.16 13.14 7.47
N PHE A 192 -0.53 13.36 6.21
CA PHE A 192 -0.35 12.42 5.12
C PHE A 192 1.15 12.19 4.83
N VAL A 193 1.93 13.27 4.67
CA VAL A 193 3.38 13.16 4.44
C VAL A 193 4.06 12.48 5.62
N ARG A 194 3.78 12.90 6.86
CA ARG A 194 4.41 12.33 8.06
C ARG A 194 4.08 10.86 8.26
N SER A 195 2.85 10.45 7.95
CA SER A 195 2.45 9.04 7.99
C SER A 195 3.30 8.21 7.03
N LEU A 196 3.55 8.70 5.82
CA LEU A 196 4.40 8.01 4.85
C LEU A 196 5.87 7.98 5.29
N THR A 197 6.45 9.16 5.56
CA THR A 197 7.90 9.31 5.81
C THR A 197 8.36 8.73 7.14
N ARG A 198 7.52 8.79 8.18
CA ARG A 198 7.91 8.43 9.55
C ARG A 198 7.33 7.10 10.03
N LEU A 199 6.26 6.59 9.40
CA LEU A 199 5.61 5.35 9.83
C LEU A 199 5.66 4.27 8.75
N PHE A 200 4.98 4.45 7.62
CA PHE A 200 4.82 3.38 6.64
C PHE A 200 6.12 3.04 5.90
N LEU A 201 6.81 4.02 5.30
CA LEU A 201 8.02 3.75 4.52
C LEU A 201 9.14 3.07 5.34
N PRO A 202 9.49 3.55 6.56
CA PRO A 202 10.52 2.89 7.36
C PRO A 202 10.13 1.46 7.76
N LEU A 203 8.88 1.23 8.16
CA LEU A 203 8.41 -0.08 8.61
C LEU A 203 8.35 -1.07 7.46
N CYS A 204 7.78 -0.65 6.32
CA CYS A 204 7.70 -1.48 5.12
C CYS A 204 9.09 -1.77 4.54
N PHE A 205 10.03 -0.83 4.60
CA PHE A 205 11.40 -1.09 4.15
C PHE A 205 12.08 -2.19 4.97
N VAL A 206 11.93 -2.16 6.30
CA VAL A 206 12.46 -3.22 7.17
C VAL A 206 11.76 -4.56 6.89
N ALA A 207 10.44 -4.56 6.74
CA ALA A 207 9.66 -5.75 6.42
C ALA A 207 10.09 -6.37 5.08
N ALA A 208 10.27 -5.55 4.04
CA ALA A 208 10.72 -5.99 2.73
C ALA A 208 12.11 -6.66 2.80
N LEU A 209 13.06 -6.11 3.57
CA LEU A 209 14.37 -6.75 3.77
C LEU A 209 14.26 -8.11 4.48
N ILE A 210 13.36 -8.23 5.46
CA ILE A 210 13.09 -9.52 6.13
C ILE A 210 12.53 -10.51 5.12
N PHE A 211 11.55 -10.10 4.30
CA PHE A 211 10.95 -10.96 3.28
C PHE A 211 11.95 -11.41 2.21
N VAL A 212 12.81 -10.50 1.74
CA VAL A 212 13.92 -10.86 0.84
C VAL A 212 14.85 -11.87 1.52
N GLY A 213 15.21 -11.67 2.79
CA GLY A 213 16.02 -12.60 3.57
C GLY A 213 15.38 -13.98 3.76
N LEU A 214 14.04 -14.06 3.74
CA LEU A 214 13.26 -15.29 3.80
C LEU A 214 12.98 -15.90 2.41
N GLY A 215 13.48 -15.29 1.34
CA GLY A 215 13.39 -15.82 -0.03
C GLY A 215 12.21 -15.30 -0.86
N VAL A 216 11.50 -14.25 -0.41
CA VAL A 216 10.47 -13.60 -1.24
C VAL A 216 11.14 -12.88 -2.43
N PRO A 217 10.68 -13.08 -3.68
CA PRO A 217 11.29 -12.46 -4.85
C PRO A 217 11.22 -10.93 -4.83
N GLN A 218 12.33 -10.28 -5.18
CA GLN A 218 12.38 -8.84 -5.44
C GLN A 218 13.24 -8.54 -6.67
N THR A 219 12.65 -8.59 -7.85
CA THR A 219 13.35 -8.44 -9.13
C THR A 219 12.49 -7.81 -10.22
N ILE A 220 13.14 -7.23 -11.22
CA ILE A 220 12.53 -6.69 -12.44
C ILE A 220 12.87 -7.53 -13.69
N GLY A 221 13.54 -8.67 -13.51
CA GLY A 221 14.16 -9.48 -14.58
C GLY A 221 13.23 -10.29 -15.48
N GLY A 222 11.91 -10.10 -15.39
CA GLY A 222 10.94 -10.90 -16.15
C GLY A 222 10.82 -12.34 -15.64
N TYR A 223 9.97 -13.15 -16.28
CA TYR A 223 9.82 -14.57 -15.92
C TYR A 223 11.09 -15.37 -16.21
N GLN A 224 11.33 -16.38 -15.37
CA GLN A 224 12.44 -17.30 -15.58
C GLN A 224 11.94 -18.66 -16.04
N THR A 225 12.50 -19.17 -17.13
CA THR A 225 12.21 -20.51 -17.63
C THR A 225 13.34 -21.45 -17.19
N VAL A 226 12.99 -22.51 -16.46
CA VAL A 226 13.93 -23.50 -15.95
C VAL A 226 13.58 -24.89 -16.44
N THR A 227 14.60 -25.72 -16.67
CA THR A 227 14.43 -27.16 -16.92
C THR A 227 14.44 -27.88 -15.58
N THR A 228 13.38 -28.61 -15.28
CA THR A 228 13.24 -29.39 -14.04
C THR A 228 14.16 -30.61 -14.07
N VAL A 229 14.34 -31.23 -12.91
CA VAL A 229 15.11 -32.48 -12.76
C VAL A 229 14.55 -33.64 -13.60
N GLU A 230 13.26 -33.61 -13.93
CA GLU A 230 12.58 -34.58 -14.80
C GLU A 230 12.73 -34.25 -16.30
N GLY A 231 13.41 -33.15 -16.63
CA GLY A 231 13.58 -32.66 -18.01
C GLY A 231 12.39 -31.86 -18.54
N ALA A 232 11.36 -31.61 -17.74
CA ALA A 232 10.24 -30.75 -18.12
C ALA A 232 10.62 -29.26 -18.04
N THR A 233 9.95 -28.41 -18.82
CA THR A 233 10.14 -26.96 -18.74
C THR A 233 9.12 -26.34 -17.79
N GLN A 234 9.57 -25.52 -16.85
CA GLN A 234 8.73 -24.77 -15.93
C GLN A 234 9.02 -23.27 -16.02
N THR A 235 7.98 -22.45 -16.05
CA THR A 235 8.09 -20.99 -15.96
C THR A 235 7.83 -20.54 -14.53
N ILE A 236 8.82 -19.87 -13.94
CA ILE A 236 8.74 -19.27 -12.61
C ILE A 236 8.35 -17.80 -12.77
N LEU A 237 7.22 -17.45 -12.19
CA LEU A 237 6.71 -16.09 -12.14
C LEU A 237 7.46 -15.37 -11.01
N VAL A 238 8.23 -14.34 -11.36
CA VAL A 238 8.95 -13.48 -10.41
C VAL A 238 8.59 -12.02 -10.67
N GLY A 239 8.90 -11.14 -9.73
CA GLY A 239 8.61 -9.72 -9.81
C GLY A 239 9.03 -8.97 -8.56
N PRO A 240 8.65 -7.68 -8.43
CA PRO A 240 8.90 -6.87 -7.23
C PRO A 240 7.83 -7.15 -6.16
N VAL A 241 7.95 -8.29 -5.47
CA VAL A 241 6.92 -8.81 -4.55
C VAL A 241 7.17 -8.44 -3.08
N ALA A 242 8.43 -8.34 -2.66
CA ALA A 242 8.83 -8.17 -1.26
C ALA A 242 8.57 -6.76 -0.69
#